data_AF-A0AAJ2NSD2-F1
#
_entry.id   AF-A0AAJ2NSD2-F1
#
_cell.length_a   1.000
_cell.length_b   1.000
_cell.length_c   1.000
_cell.angle_alpha   90.00
_cell.angle_beta   90.00
_cell.angle_gamma   90.00
#
_symmetry.space_group_name_H-M   'P 1'
#
loop_
_entity.id
_entity.type
_entity.pdbx_description
1 polymer ?
#
loop_
_entity_poly.entity_id
_entity_poly.type
_entity_poly.pdbx_seq_one_letter_code
_entity_poly.pdbx_strand_id
1 'polypeptide(L)'
;DFMAYEQKAKGESVDFVVPDKTPILVNPASLVKNGPNPKGGKKFIDFMLSKEGQQILANWYHIPLNPDVKSKTPLTLEKVKPHAVDLDIDWVNENYDRIRNEWKEKFQ
;
A
#
# COMPACT_ATOMS: atom_id res chain seq x y z
N ASP A 1 2.19 6.24 5.34
CA ASP A 1 3.57 6.72 5.16
C ASP A 1 3.64 7.94 4.22
N PHE A 2 3.26 7.82 2.94
CA PHE A 2 3.50 8.84 1.91
C PHE A 2 2.97 10.23 2.28
N MET A 3 1.76 10.33 2.86
CA MET A 3 1.17 11.60 3.29
C MET A 3 2.02 12.32 4.33
N ALA A 4 2.60 11.59 5.29
CA ALA A 4 3.45 12.21 6.32
C ALA A 4 4.71 12.81 5.70
N TYR A 5 5.35 12.11 4.76
CA TYR A 5 6.51 12.64 4.05
C TYR A 5 6.17 13.79 3.10
N GLU A 6 4.99 13.76 2.47
CA GLU A 6 4.51 14.87 1.65
C GLU A 6 4.29 16.13 2.49
N GLN A 7 3.65 16.01 3.65
CA GLN A 7 3.42 17.14 4.55
C GLN A 7 4.73 17.66 5.16
N LYS A 8 5.63 16.76 5.57
CA LYS A 8 6.98 17.14 6.00
C LYS A 8 7.72 17.94 4.92
N ALA A 9 7.60 17.54 3.66
CA ALA A 9 8.19 18.26 2.52
C ALA A 9 7.53 19.64 2.26
N LYS A 10 6.30 19.86 2.74
CA LYS A 10 5.61 21.16 2.72
C LYS A 10 5.97 22.06 3.91
N GLY A 11 6.79 21.58 4.85
CA GLY A 11 7.25 22.33 6.01
C GLY A 11 6.46 22.04 7.29
N GLU A 12 5.54 21.08 7.27
CA GLU A 12 4.80 20.68 8.47
C GLU A 12 5.70 19.93 9.47
N SER A 13 5.45 20.12 10.76
CA SER A 13 6.19 19.45 11.84
C SER A 13 5.68 18.03 12.08
N VAL A 14 5.75 17.17 11.06
CA VAL A 14 5.30 15.77 11.11
C VAL A 14 6.38 14.82 10.60
N ASP A 15 6.34 13.57 11.06
CA ASP A 15 7.16 12.49 10.53
C ASP A 15 6.42 11.15 10.56
N PHE A 16 6.97 10.15 9.88
CA PHE A 16 6.44 8.79 9.87
C PHE A 16 7.32 7.85 10.69
N VAL A 17 6.71 7.08 11.58
CA VAL A 17 7.37 6.04 12.38
C VAL A 17 6.83 4.69 11.95
N VAL A 18 7.74 3.73 11.74
CA VAL A 18 7.38 2.31 11.55
C VAL A 18 7.43 1.64 12.93
N PRO A 19 6.30 1.19 13.50
CA PRO A 19 6.29 0.47 14.77
C PRO A 19 7.02 -0.88 14.67
N ASP A 20 7.49 -1.42 15.79
CA ASP A 20 8.18 -2.73 15.85
C ASP A 20 7.38 -3.88 15.23
N LYS A 21 6.05 -3.83 15.36
CA LYS A 21 5.10 -4.75 14.73
C LYS A 21 3.93 -3.97 14.16
N THR A 22 3.70 -4.09 12.86
CA THR A 22 2.63 -3.38 12.15
C THR A 22 2.16 -4.16 10.92
N PRO A 23 0.89 -4.03 10.49
CA PRO A 23 0.50 -4.46 9.16
C PRO A 23 1.28 -3.68 8.10
N ILE A 24 1.67 -4.38 7.03
CA ILE A 24 2.24 -3.78 5.81
C ILE A 24 1.29 -4.13 4.68
N LEU A 25 0.69 -3.09 4.10
CA LEU A 25 -0.32 -3.25 3.07
C LEU A 25 0.30 -3.06 1.70
N VAL A 26 -0.01 -3.98 0.79
CA VAL A 26 0.23 -3.82 -0.65
C VAL A 26 -1.06 -3.26 -1.25
N ASN A 27 -0.93 -2.36 -2.22
CA ASN A 27 -2.09 -1.86 -2.98
C ASN A 27 -2.25 -2.70 -4.25
N PRO A 28 -3.15 -3.72 -4.27
CA PRO A 28 -3.33 -4.56 -5.44
C PRO A 28 -4.11 -3.83 -6.54
N ALA A 29 -3.82 -4.21 -7.78
CA ALA A 29 -4.68 -3.92 -8.93
C ALA A 29 -5.18 -5.25 -9.51
N SER A 30 -6.44 -5.29 -9.94
CA SER A 30 -7.06 -6.52 -10.46
C SER A 30 -8.04 -6.22 -11.57
N LEU A 31 -8.24 -7.20 -12.46
CA LEU A 31 -9.26 -7.13 -13.50
C LEU A 31 -10.61 -7.58 -12.94
N VAL A 32 -11.65 -6.80 -13.22
CA VAL A 32 -13.02 -7.20 -12.91
C VAL A 32 -13.46 -8.29 -13.88
N LYS A 33 -13.99 -9.40 -13.34
CA LYS A 33 -14.53 -10.50 -14.14
C LYS A 33 -15.64 -9.98 -15.06
N ASN A 34 -15.54 -10.29 -16.36
CA ASN A 34 -16.45 -9.82 -17.40
C ASN A 34 -16.54 -8.29 -17.52
N GLY A 35 -15.50 -7.56 -17.09
CA GLY A 35 -15.44 -6.11 -17.27
C GLY A 35 -15.50 -5.71 -18.75
N PRO A 36 -15.93 -4.47 -19.06
CA PRO A 36 -16.23 -4.04 -20.43
C PRO A 36 -15.01 -3.92 -21.34
N ASN A 37 -13.79 -3.86 -20.78
CA ASN A 37 -12.55 -3.75 -21.54
C ASN A 37 -11.37 -4.47 -20.85
N PRO A 38 -11.32 -5.81 -20.88
CA PRO A 38 -10.27 -6.58 -20.20
C PRO A 38 -8.88 -6.35 -20.81
N LYS A 39 -8.80 -6.11 -22.13
CA LYS A 39 -7.54 -5.84 -22.83
C LYS A 39 -6.93 -4.51 -22.37
N GLY A 40 -7.74 -3.45 -22.28
CA GLY A 40 -7.31 -2.15 -21.77
C GLY A 40 -6.92 -2.21 -20.29
N GLY A 41 -7.71 -2.91 -19.48
CA GLY A 41 -7.39 -3.13 -18.07
C GLY A 41 -6.03 -3.82 -17.88
N LYS A 42 -5.73 -4.86 -18.68
CA LYS A 42 -4.42 -5.53 -18.60
C LYS A 42 -3.28 -4.57 -18.97
N LYS A 43 -3.41 -3.82 -20.06
CA LYS A 43 -2.40 -2.82 -20.46
C LYS A 43 -2.16 -1.77 -19.37
N PHE A 44 -3.20 -1.36 -18.66
CA PHE A 44 -3.07 -0.41 -17.56
C PHE A 44 -2.35 -1.02 -16.35
N ILE A 45 -2.63 -2.27 -16.00
CA ILE A 45 -1.87 -2.99 -14.95
C ILE A 45 -0.40 -3.15 -15.37
N ASP A 46 -0.13 -3.54 -16.62
CA ASP A 46 1.22 -3.63 -17.16
C ASP A 46 1.96 -2.27 -17.06
N PHE A 47 1.27 -1.16 -17.36
CA PHE A 47 1.80 0.20 -17.18
C PHE A 47 2.09 0.53 -15.71
N MET A 48 1.17 0.25 -14.78
CA MET A 48 1.38 0.50 -13.35
C MET A 48 2.59 -0.27 -12.79
N LEU A 49 2.87 -1.45 -13.32
CA LEU A 49 4.03 -2.28 -12.94
C LEU A 49 5.32 -1.91 -13.69
N SER A 50 5.23 -1.12 -14.76
CA SER A 50 6.39 -0.65 -15.51
C SER A 50 7.26 0.30 -14.69
N LYS A 51 8.52 0.49 -15.11
CA LYS A 51 9.44 1.47 -14.49
C LYS A 51 8.84 2.88 -14.47
N GLU A 52 8.19 3.29 -15.54
CA GLU A 52 7.57 4.61 -15.66
C GLU A 52 6.40 4.78 -14.68
N GLY A 53 5.46 3.82 -14.66
CA GLY A 53 4.32 3.85 -13.74
C GLY A 53 4.75 3.83 -12.28
N GLN A 54 5.74 2.99 -11.94
CA GLN A 54 6.32 2.95 -10.60
C GLN A 54 7.03 4.26 -10.23
N GLN A 55 7.72 4.92 -11.17
CA GLN A 55 8.40 6.19 -10.91
C GLN A 55 7.39 7.32 -10.60
N ILE A 56 6.21 7.31 -11.20
CA ILE A 56 5.13 8.28 -10.87
C ILE A 56 4.77 8.17 -9.38
N LEU A 57 4.50 6.96 -8.90
CA LEU A 57 4.14 6.73 -7.49
C LEU A 57 5.33 7.02 -6.55
N ALA A 58 6.54 6.65 -6.94
CA ALA A 58 7.76 6.92 -6.17
C ALA A 58 8.03 8.42 -6.00
N ASN A 59 7.67 9.24 -6.99
CA ASN A 59 7.74 10.70 -6.90
C ASN A 59 6.76 11.29 -5.88
N TRP A 60 5.72 10.53 -5.52
CA TRP A 60 4.74 10.80 -4.47
C TRP A 60 5.01 10.00 -3.19
N TYR A 61 6.29 9.69 -2.92
CA TYR A 61 6.74 9.04 -1.67
C TYR A 61 6.26 7.62 -1.43
N HIS A 62 5.63 6.95 -2.41
CA HIS A 62 5.32 5.52 -2.29
C HIS A 62 6.57 4.64 -2.40
N ILE A 63 6.55 3.47 -1.77
CA ILE A 63 7.60 2.46 -1.91
C ILE A 63 7.37 1.68 -3.21
N PRO A 64 8.26 1.78 -4.21
CA PRO A 64 8.13 1.04 -5.47
C PRO A 64 8.48 -0.44 -5.27
N LEU A 65 7.88 -1.29 -6.12
CA LEU A 65 8.22 -2.72 -6.18
C LEU A 65 9.36 -3.01 -7.16
N ASN A 66 9.56 -2.12 -8.13
CA ASN A 66 10.65 -2.25 -9.10
C ASN A 66 11.98 -1.79 -8.46
N PRO A 67 13.02 -2.65 -8.38
CA PRO A 67 14.28 -2.32 -7.72
C PRO A 67 15.07 -1.20 -8.41
N ASP A 68 14.80 -0.94 -9.69
CA ASP A 68 15.45 0.13 -10.47
C ASP A 68 14.79 1.51 -10.28
N VAL A 69 13.72 1.58 -9.49
CA VAL A 69 12.98 2.82 -9.21
C VAL A 69 13.31 3.30 -7.80
N LYS A 70 13.76 4.54 -7.70
CA LYS A 70 14.07 5.18 -6.41
C LYS A 70 12.92 6.09 -5.98
N SER A 71 12.55 5.97 -4.71
CA SER A 71 11.54 6.82 -4.08
C SER A 71 12.15 7.99 -3.33
N LYS A 72 11.32 8.99 -3.06
CA LYS A 72 11.66 10.12 -2.19
C LYS A 72 11.51 9.81 -0.71
N THR A 73 10.85 8.70 -0.35
CA THR A 73 10.77 8.23 1.05
C THR A 73 12.08 7.52 1.46
N PRO A 74 12.51 7.62 2.73
CA PRO A 74 13.60 6.81 3.25
C PRO A 74 13.22 5.34 3.48
N LEU A 75 11.93 5.00 3.39
CA LEU A 75 11.44 3.63 3.54
C LEU A 75 11.75 2.80 2.29
N THR A 76 12.09 1.53 2.53
CA THR A 76 12.28 0.52 1.49
C THR A 76 11.57 -0.76 1.92
N LEU A 77 11.25 -1.64 0.97
CA LEU A 77 10.65 -2.94 1.29
C LEU A 77 11.50 -3.72 2.30
N GLU A 78 12.83 -3.69 2.15
CA GLU A 78 13.76 -4.35 3.05
C GLU A 78 13.72 -3.79 4.48
N LYS A 79 13.54 -2.48 4.64
CA LYS A 79 13.42 -1.84 5.96
C LYS A 79 12.10 -2.13 6.63
N VAL A 80 11.00 -2.21 5.88
CA VAL A 80 9.67 -2.38 6.48
C VAL A 80 9.35 -3.85 6.73
N LYS A 81 9.78 -4.78 5.86
CA LYS A 81 9.44 -6.21 5.96
C LYS A 81 9.68 -6.85 7.34
N PRO A 82 10.78 -6.56 8.08
CA PRO A 82 11.00 -7.11 9.41
C PRO A 82 9.94 -6.71 10.45
N HIS A 83 9.19 -5.62 10.22
CA HIS A 83 8.14 -5.13 11.10
C HIS A 83 6.76 -5.71 10.75
N ALA A 84 6.65 -6.48 9.67
CA ALA A 84 5.38 -7.03 9.22
C ALA A 84 4.82 -8.02 10.25
N VAL A 85 3.56 -7.84 10.62
CA VAL A 85 2.79 -8.92 11.23
C VAL A 85 2.33 -9.88 10.14
N ASP A 86 2.42 -11.19 10.41
CA ASP A 86 1.86 -12.20 9.52
C ASP A 86 0.35 -12.05 9.45
N LEU A 87 -0.17 -12.00 8.22
CA LEU A 87 -1.61 -11.88 7.97
C LEU A 87 -2.17 -13.27 7.69
N ASP A 88 -2.95 -13.79 8.65
CA ASP A 88 -3.78 -14.98 8.44
C ASP A 88 -5.01 -14.60 7.62
N ILE A 89 -4.93 -14.82 6.32
CA ILE A 89 -6.00 -14.44 5.36
C ILE A 89 -7.27 -15.24 5.61
N ASP A 90 -7.15 -16.51 5.98
CA ASP A 90 -8.31 -17.37 6.22
C ASP A 90 -9.07 -16.90 7.47
N TRP A 91 -8.35 -16.65 8.57
CA TRP A 91 -8.96 -16.08 9.77
C TRP A 91 -9.60 -14.72 9.49
N VAL A 92 -8.95 -13.85 8.73
CA VAL A 92 -9.49 -12.53 8.36
C VAL A 92 -10.80 -12.68 7.60
N ASN A 93 -10.87 -13.59 6.63
CA ASN A 93 -12.09 -13.81 5.85
C ASN A 93 -13.22 -14.40 6.71
N GLU A 94 -12.91 -15.41 7.53
CA GLU A 94 -13.88 -16.07 8.41
C GLU A 94 -14.45 -15.13 9.48
N ASN A 95 -13.68 -14.13 9.91
CA ASN A 95 -14.04 -13.23 11.02
C ASN A 95 -14.42 -11.81 10.58
N TYR A 96 -14.40 -11.51 9.27
CA TYR A 96 -14.52 -10.16 8.73
C TYR A 96 -15.75 -9.40 9.27
N ASP A 97 -16.94 -9.98 9.09
CA ASP A 97 -18.19 -9.34 9.50
C ASP A 97 -18.31 -9.21 11.01
N ARG A 98 -17.88 -10.23 11.76
CA ARG A 98 -17.91 -10.23 13.23
C ARG A 98 -17.07 -9.08 13.78
N ILE A 99 -15.80 -8.98 13.37
CA ILE A 99 -14.87 -7.95 13.86
C ILE A 99 -15.36 -6.54 13.50
N ARG A 100 -15.88 -6.35 12.28
CA ARG A 100 -16.41 -5.06 11.84
C ARG A 100 -17.60 -4.61 12.67
N ASN A 101 -18.53 -5.52 12.97
CA ASN A 101 -19.71 -5.23 13.77
C ASN A 101 -19.33 -4.92 15.22
N GLU A 102 -18.47 -5.73 15.83
CA GLU A 102 -17.98 -5.48 17.19
C GLU A 102 -17.27 -4.12 17.32
N TRP A 103 -16.47 -3.74 16.31
CA TRP A 103 -15.78 -2.46 16.33
C TRP A 103 -16.78 -1.29 16.26
N LYS A 104 -17.78 -1.40 15.39
CA LYS A 104 -18.84 -0.40 15.26
C LYS A 104 -19.59 -0.23 16.58
N GLU A 105 -20.02 -1.33 17.22
CA GLU A 105 -20.76 -1.27 18.48
C GLU A 105 -19.96 -0.67 19.65
N LYS A 106 -18.64 -0.90 19.67
CA LYS A 106 -17.78 -0.46 20.78
C LYS A 106 -17.26 0.97 20.63
N PHE A 107 -17.07 1.44 19.40
CA PHE A 107 -16.26 2.64 19.14
C PHE A 107 -16.90 3.67 18.18
N GLN A 108 -18.08 3.41 17.61
CA GLN A 108 -18.81 4.35 16.75
C GLN A 108 -20.24 4.59 17.22
#